data_AF-A0A967W6H4-F1
#
_entry.id   AF-A0A967W6H4-F1
#
_cell.length_a   1.000
_cell.length_b   1.000
_cell.length_c   1.000
_cell.angle_alpha   90.00
_cell.angle_beta   90.00
_cell.angle_gamma   90.00
#
_symmetry.space_group_name_H-M   'P 1'
#
loop_
_entity.id
_entity.type
_entity.pdbx_description
1 polymer ?
#
loop_
_entity_poly.entity_id
_entity_poly.type
_entity_poly.pdbx_seq_one_letter_code
_entity_poly.pdbx_strand_id
1 'polypeptide(L)' 'MRKRIAVMPGDGIGPEVTAQGLRVLQAMADKVGLALE' A
#
# COMPACT_ATOMS: atom_id res chain seq x y z
N MET A 1 2.09 15.98 -0.77
CA MET A 1 2.49 15.52 0.59
C MET A 1 2.98 14.08 0.47
N ARG A 2 4.10 13.70 1.08
CA ARG A 2 4.62 12.33 1.03
C ARG A 2 4.35 11.61 2.36
N LYS A 3 3.92 10.35 2.30
CA LYS A 3 3.63 9.51 3.48
C LYS A 3 4.49 8.26 3.43
N ARG A 4 5.31 8.08 4.47
CA ARG A 4 6.15 6.90 4.63
C ARG A 4 5.44 5.88 5.51
N ILE A 5 5.14 4.70 4.97
CA ILE A 5 4.34 3.68 5.64
C ILE A 5 5.14 2.39 5.71
N ALA A 6 5.41 1.90 6.92
CA ALA A 6 6.03 0.60 7.09
C ALA A 6 5.03 -0.51 6.69
N VAL A 7 5.45 -1.38 5.79
CA VAL A 7 4.64 -2.53 5.34
C VAL A 7 5.24 -3.79 5.92
N MET A 8 4.43 -4.55 6.66
CA MET A 8 4.80 -5.83 7.25
C MET A 8 3.82 -6.90 6.77
N PRO A 9 4.20 -7.72 5.77
CA PRO A 9 3.27 -8.65 5.13
C PRO A 9 2.85 -9.84 6.02
N GLY A 10 3.60 -10.16 7.07
CA GLY A 10 3.29 -11.30 7.96
C GLY A 10 3.44 -12.66 7.27
N ASP A 11 2.72 -13.66 7.78
CA ASP A 11 2.79 -15.07 7.36
C ASP A 11 1.47 -15.57 6.75
N GLY A 12 1.44 -16.82 6.28
CA GLY A 12 0.26 -17.42 5.66
C GLY A 12 -0.12 -16.69 4.37
N ILE A 13 -1.36 -16.23 4.26
CA ILE A 13 -1.86 -15.45 3.10
C ILE A 13 -1.51 -13.94 3.17
N GLY A 14 -0.76 -13.54 4.20
CA GLY A 14 -0.42 -12.15 4.48
C GLY A 14 0.29 -11.43 3.31
N PRO A 15 1.32 -12.03 2.67
CA PRO A 15 1.98 -11.46 1.50
C PRO A 15 1.04 -11.20 0.32
N GLU A 16 0.16 -12.15 -0.02
CA GLU A 16 -0.75 -12.05 -1.17
C GLU A 16 -1.80 -10.95 -0.97
N VAL A 17 -2.41 -10.89 0.22
CA VAL A 17 -3.42 -9.88 0.58
C VAL A 17 -2.77 -8.50 0.70
N THR A 18 -1.60 -8.40 1.31
CA THR A 18 -0.84 -7.13 1.41
C THR A 18 -0.54 -6.58 0.02
N ALA A 19 -0.11 -7.42 -0.92
CA ALA A 19 0.12 -7.01 -2.31
C ALA A 19 -1.15 -6.46 -2.99
N GLN A 20 -2.35 -6.99 -2.69
CA GLN A 20 -3.60 -6.41 -3.18
C GLN A 20 -3.87 -5.05 -2.53
N GLY A 21 -3.68 -4.95 -1.20
CA GLY A 21 -3.87 -3.71 -0.46
C GLY A 21 -3.02 -2.57 -0.99
N LEU A 22 -1.74 -2.83 -1.27
CA LEU A 22 -0.83 -1.85 -1.86
C LEU A 22 -1.31 -1.37 -3.24
N ARG A 23 -1.90 -2.24 -4.07
CA ARG A 23 -2.48 -1.83 -5.36
C ARG A 23 -3.65 -0.86 -5.20
N VAL A 24 -4.54 -1.11 -4.24
CA VAL A 24 -5.66 -0.23 -3.95
C VAL A 24 -5.16 1.11 -3.40
N LEU A 25 -4.19 1.08 -2.49
CA LEU A 25 -3.57 2.28 -1.93
C LEU A 25 -2.91 3.13 -3.00
N GLN A 26 -2.18 2.52 -3.94
CA GLN A 26 -1.56 3.24 -5.05
C GLN A 26 -2.62 3.89 -5.95
N ALA A 27 -3.65 3.16 -6.35
CA ALA A 27 -4.74 3.70 -7.18
C ALA A 27 -5.46 4.88 -6.50
N MET A 28 -5.66 4.80 -5.18
CA MET A 28 -6.22 5.90 -4.40
C MET A 28 -5.27 7.08 -4.28
N ALA A 29 -3.98 6.82 -4.07
CA ALA A 29 -2.95 7.84 -3.96
C ALA A 29 -2.86 8.66 -5.25
N ASP A 30 -2.89 8.00 -6.41
CA ASP A 30 -2.93 8.64 -7.73
C ASP A 30 -4.18 9.50 -7.91
N LYS A 31 -5.36 9.01 -7.47
CA LYS A 31 -6.63 9.72 -7.57
C LYS A 31 -6.67 11.02 -6.75
N VAL A 32 -5.95 11.08 -5.63
CA VAL A 32 -5.98 12.23 -4.70
C VAL A 32 -4.69 13.05 -4.67
N GLY A 33 -3.70 12.72 -5.52
CA GLY A 33 -2.42 13.43 -5.57
C GLY A 33 -1.54 13.21 -4.34
N LEU A 34 -1.60 12.02 -3.73
CA LEU A 34 -0.78 11.63 -2.60
C LEU A 34 0.44 10.82 -3.06
N ALA A 35 1.61 11.07 -2.49
CA ALA A 35 2.78 10.23 -2.72
C ALA A 35 2.98 9.25 -1.54
N LEU A 36 3.14 7.97 -1.84
CA LEU A 36 3.44 6.92 -0.87
C LEU A 36 4.93 6.54 -0.97
N GLU A 37 5.52 6.19 0.18
CA GLU A 37 6.88 5.65 0.33
C GLU A 37 6.88 4.48 1.32
#